data_AF-A0A3S0DGE0-F1
#
_entry.id   AF-A0A3S0DGE0-F1
#
_cell.length_a   1.000
_cell.length_b   1.000
_cell.length_c   1.000
_cell.angle_alpha   90.00
_cell.angle_beta   90.00
_cell.angle_gamma   90.00
#
_symmetry.space_group_name_H-M   'P 1'
#
loop_
_entity.id
_entity.type
_entity.pdbx_description
1 polymer ?
#
loop_
_entity_poly.entity_id
_entity_poly.type
_entity_poly.pdbx_seq_one_letter_code
_entity_poly.pdbx_strand_id
1 'polypeptide(L)'
;KTTALIHSGLNFPLAEHFGKDAIRGVGGTRNCDWWFTDEAVLLDTAGRYTTQDSHAAVDKAAWLGFLDLLKQHRRRRPISGALIAISVAELMQSSEAERNAHARAIRARIQELHERLGIRFPIYVLLTKSDLIAGFTEFFDDLGKDERGQVWGMTFPLDETGNGEPPLARFATEFAALEQRLSARQTERLQGERDPGRRALIYAFPKQFEALRDLLDGFLNEAFRPNAYEQRPLLRGVYFTSGTQEGTPIDRLMAGMAQTFRLARTQLGSLGNSGRSYFLTRLFRETVFPEQGLAGVNLKLERRRAWLQAGAWAAALLITLGMGALWLLSWQGNRALITDTDAQVTDVRKLLEKVSPDQREALAVLPLLDAVRTLPGGYAERDEGTPWRLGFGLYQGDMLGSEATAVYRRMLHGALLPRLILRL
;
A
#
# COMPACT_ATOMS: atom_id res chain seq x y z
N LYS A 1 2.87 7.05 26.47
CA LYS A 1 3.34 6.52 25.17
C LYS A 1 4.59 5.66 25.36
N THR A 2 5.76 6.25 25.52
CA THR A 2 7.04 5.56 25.72
C THR A 2 7.02 4.47 26.79
N THR A 3 6.45 4.75 27.97
CA THR A 3 6.28 3.75 29.04
C THR A 3 5.46 2.53 28.61
N ALA A 4 4.40 2.72 27.82
CA ALA A 4 3.60 1.61 27.30
C ALA A 4 4.38 0.74 26.30
N LEU A 5 5.34 1.31 25.58
CA LEU A 5 6.22 0.56 24.68
C LEU A 5 7.27 -0.23 25.45
N ILE A 6 7.93 0.38 26.44
CA ILE A 6 8.93 -0.29 27.28
C ILE A 6 8.32 -1.49 28.01
N HIS A 7 7.09 -1.34 28.53
CA HIS A 7 6.40 -2.37 29.29
C HIS A 7 5.44 -3.23 28.46
N SER A 8 5.52 -3.16 27.14
CA SER A 8 4.72 -3.97 26.22
C SER A 8 5.09 -5.46 26.24
N GLY A 9 6.28 -5.81 26.74
CA GLY A 9 6.79 -7.19 26.69
C GLY A 9 7.28 -7.62 25.30
N LEU A 10 7.45 -6.65 24.38
CA LEU A 10 8.12 -6.86 23.10
C LEU A 10 9.61 -7.10 23.30
N ASN A 11 10.20 -7.90 22.41
CA ASN A 11 11.64 -8.14 22.41
C ASN A 11 12.35 -7.06 21.58
N PHE A 12 13.38 -6.44 22.13
CA PHE A 12 14.13 -5.35 21.50
C PHE A 12 15.56 -5.83 21.21
N PRO A 13 15.83 -6.45 20.05
CA PRO A 13 17.10 -7.12 19.77
C PRO A 13 18.30 -6.14 19.73
N LEU A 14 18.06 -4.86 19.42
CA LEU A 14 19.09 -3.83 19.43
C LEU A 14 19.41 -3.30 20.84
N ALA A 15 18.70 -3.79 21.87
CA ALA A 15 18.92 -3.35 23.24
C ALA A 15 20.28 -3.77 23.82
N GLU A 16 20.89 -4.83 23.28
CA GLU A 16 22.23 -5.29 23.70
C GLU A 16 23.35 -4.35 23.22
N HIS A 17 23.14 -3.62 22.11
CA HIS A 17 24.14 -2.69 21.56
C HIS A 17 23.85 -1.21 21.91
N PHE A 18 22.59 -0.84 22.15
CA PHE A 18 22.19 0.56 22.39
C PHE A 18 21.42 0.80 23.70
N GLY A 19 21.24 -0.24 24.53
CA GLY A 19 20.41 -0.20 25.74
C GLY A 19 18.91 -0.45 25.45
N LYS A 20 18.10 -0.75 26.47
CA LYS A 20 16.63 -0.92 26.34
C LYS A 20 15.88 0.34 25.91
N ASP A 21 16.59 1.44 25.72
CA ASP A 21 16.05 2.73 25.34
C ASP A 21 16.01 2.88 23.81
N ALA A 22 15.09 3.72 23.32
CA ALA A 22 14.96 3.99 21.89
C ALA A 22 16.29 4.45 21.27
N ILE A 23 16.51 4.11 19.99
CA ILE A 23 17.57 4.75 19.22
C ILE A 23 17.13 6.21 19.01
N ARG A 24 17.70 7.10 19.82
CA ARG A 24 17.46 8.54 19.72
C ARG A 24 18.00 9.01 18.38
N GLY A 25 17.14 9.58 17.55
CA GLY A 25 17.58 10.32 16.38
C GLY A 25 18.54 11.45 16.77
N VAL A 26 19.27 12.00 15.79
CA VAL A 26 20.20 13.12 15.99
C VAL A 26 19.45 14.29 16.65
N GLY A 27 19.60 14.46 17.98
CA GLY A 27 18.94 15.50 18.78
C GLY A 27 18.07 15.05 19.97
N GLY A 28 18.00 13.76 20.33
CA GLY A 28 17.13 13.25 21.41
C GLY A 28 15.65 13.13 20.97
N THR A 29 14.72 12.95 21.92
CA THR A 29 13.24 12.89 21.71
C THR A 29 12.64 14.11 21.02
N ARG A 30 13.46 15.08 20.56
CA ARG A 30 13.02 16.27 19.84
C ARG A 30 12.42 15.98 18.46
N ASN A 31 12.81 14.88 17.80
CA ASN A 31 12.47 14.68 16.38
C ASN A 31 11.67 13.39 16.02
N CYS A 32 11.79 12.30 16.78
CA CYS A 32 11.02 11.02 16.70
C CYS A 32 11.96 9.90 17.19
N ASP A 33 11.46 9.01 18.03
CA ASP A 33 12.21 7.86 18.53
C ASP A 33 11.85 6.59 17.75
N TRP A 34 12.88 5.86 17.33
CA TRP A 34 12.73 4.60 16.60
C TRP A 34 12.93 3.44 17.56
N TRP A 35 11.92 2.58 17.61
CA TRP A 35 11.88 1.39 18.44
C TRP A 35 11.83 0.17 17.53
N PHE A 36 12.90 -0.63 17.54
CA PHE A 36 13.01 -1.84 16.74
C PHE A 36 12.72 -3.05 17.60
N THR A 37 11.70 -3.82 17.20
CA THR A 37 11.37 -5.11 17.80
C THR A 37 11.51 -6.22 16.77
N ASP A 38 11.51 -7.47 17.22
CA ASP A 38 11.54 -8.63 16.31
C ASP A 38 10.34 -8.66 15.34
N GLU A 39 9.23 -8.03 15.74
CA GLU A 39 7.94 -8.11 15.03
C GLU A 39 7.60 -6.82 14.27
N ALA A 40 8.10 -5.66 14.72
CA ALA A 40 7.70 -4.36 14.19
C ALA A 40 8.74 -3.25 14.42
N VAL A 41 8.63 -2.19 13.60
CA VAL A 41 9.29 -0.91 13.86
C VAL A 41 8.23 0.08 14.33
N LEU A 42 8.39 0.58 15.54
CA LEU A 42 7.50 1.56 16.17
C LEU A 42 8.16 2.93 16.12
N LEU A 43 7.38 3.93 15.70
CA LEU A 43 7.80 5.32 15.59
C LEU A 43 7.09 6.12 16.67
N ASP A 44 7.79 6.49 17.74
CA ASP A 44 7.23 7.31 18.82
C ASP A 44 7.46 8.79 18.50
N THR A 45 6.37 9.53 18.36
CA THR A 45 6.41 10.97 18.08
C THR A 45 6.23 11.73 19.39
N ALA A 46 7.10 12.73 19.62
CA ALA A 46 7.03 13.54 20.82
C ALA A 46 5.67 14.24 20.97
N GLY A 47 5.20 14.40 22.21
CA GLY A 47 3.93 15.08 22.52
C GLY A 47 3.86 16.56 22.11
N ARG A 48 4.97 17.18 21.68
CA ARG A 48 4.96 18.60 21.24
C ARG A 48 4.18 18.83 19.94
N TYR A 49 3.88 17.79 19.17
CA TYR A 49 2.97 17.91 18.04
C TYR A 49 1.50 18.10 18.46
N THR A 50 1.15 18.03 19.75
CA THR A 50 -0.21 18.33 20.22
C THR A 50 -0.33 19.67 20.96
N THR A 51 0.78 20.28 21.39
CA THR A 51 0.80 21.53 22.18
C THR A 51 1.38 22.69 21.38
N GLN A 52 0.63 23.80 21.28
CA GLN A 52 1.03 25.03 20.60
C GLN A 52 2.15 25.76 21.34
N ASP A 53 3.41 25.34 21.15
CA ASP A 53 4.60 26.10 21.58
C ASP A 53 5.18 26.93 20.43
N SER A 54 5.97 27.94 20.79
CA SER A 54 6.54 29.07 20.04
C SER A 54 7.34 28.77 18.75
N HIS A 55 7.44 27.49 18.33
CA HIS A 55 8.09 27.05 17.08
C HIS A 55 7.20 26.16 16.19
N ALA A 56 5.88 26.30 16.30
CA ALA A 56 4.90 25.47 15.58
C ALA A 56 5.13 25.31 14.06
N ALA A 57 5.65 26.34 13.37
CA ALA A 57 5.93 26.27 11.94
C ALA A 57 7.13 25.36 11.61
N VAL A 58 8.20 25.42 12.42
CA VAL A 58 9.41 24.60 12.25
C VAL A 58 9.09 23.14 12.59
N ASP A 59 8.35 22.92 13.68
CA ASP A 59 7.93 21.58 14.10
C ASP A 59 7.01 20.93 13.06
N LYS A 60 6.09 21.69 12.48
CA LYS A 60 5.24 21.22 11.38
C LYS A 60 6.05 20.86 10.13
N ALA A 61 7.03 21.69 9.75
CA ALA A 61 7.89 21.41 8.60
C ALA A 61 8.73 20.13 8.80
N ALA A 62 9.32 19.95 10.00
CA ALA A 62 10.07 18.76 10.36
C ALA A 62 9.19 17.49 10.31
N TRP A 63 7.97 17.58 10.87
CA TRP A 63 6.99 16.50 10.82
C TRP A 63 6.59 16.12 9.39
N LEU A 64 6.27 17.10 8.54
CA LEU A 64 5.91 16.84 7.15
C LEU A 64 7.08 16.24 6.36
N GLY A 65 8.30 16.73 6.58
CA GLY A 65 9.51 16.15 6.00
C GLY A 65 9.73 14.69 6.42
N PHE A 66 9.46 14.36 7.68
CA PHE A 66 9.50 12.98 8.17
C PHE A 66 8.46 12.08 7.45
N LEU A 67 7.22 12.55 7.29
CA LEU A 67 6.20 11.82 6.55
C LEU A 67 6.59 11.62 5.07
N ASP A 68 7.28 12.58 4.47
CA ASP A 68 7.80 12.43 3.11
C ASP A 68 8.89 11.37 3.01
N LEU A 69 9.80 11.30 3.99
CA LEU A 69 10.81 10.24 4.07
C LEU A 69 10.15 8.86 4.13
N LEU A 70 9.09 8.70 4.94
CA LEU A 70 8.32 7.45 4.98
C LEU A 70 7.73 7.10 3.61
N LYS A 71 7.17 8.08 2.89
CA LYS A 71 6.65 7.86 1.53
C LYS A 71 7.75 7.55 0.53
N GLN A 72 8.92 8.15 0.66
CA GLN A 72 10.05 7.93 -0.24
C GLN A 72 10.58 6.50 -0.13
N HIS A 73 10.77 6.02 1.11
CA HIS A 73 11.34 4.71 1.38
C HIS A 73 10.31 3.57 1.37
N ARG A 74 9.04 3.84 1.73
CA ARG A 74 7.94 2.86 1.74
C ARG A 74 6.76 3.27 0.84
N ARG A 75 7.05 3.55 -0.44
CA ARG A 75 6.10 4.10 -1.45
C ARG A 75 4.70 3.47 -1.52
N ARG A 76 4.59 2.15 -1.34
CA ARG A 76 3.28 1.44 -1.42
C ARG A 76 2.47 1.53 -0.13
N ARG A 77 3.14 1.41 1.02
CA ARG A 77 2.55 1.40 2.38
C ARG A 77 3.49 2.10 3.36
N PRO A 78 3.41 3.45 3.46
CA PRO A 78 4.30 4.24 4.30
C PRO A 78 4.27 3.84 5.78
N ILE A 79 3.07 3.53 6.29
CA ILE A 79 2.83 3.01 7.65
C ILE A 79 1.85 1.84 7.59
N SER A 80 1.89 0.97 8.61
CA SER A 80 0.98 -0.18 8.75
C SER A 80 -0.24 0.11 9.63
N GLY A 81 -0.20 1.18 10.43
CA GLY A 81 -1.26 1.56 11.36
C GLY A 81 -0.80 2.73 12.24
N ALA A 82 -1.72 3.28 13.03
CA ALA A 82 -1.44 4.33 13.99
C ALA A 82 -1.99 3.97 15.38
N LEU A 83 -1.22 4.33 16.40
CA LEU A 83 -1.56 4.12 17.81
C LEU A 83 -1.78 5.50 18.44
N ILE A 84 -2.96 5.73 18.99
CA ILE A 84 -3.32 6.97 19.67
C ILE A 84 -3.44 6.68 21.14
N ALA A 85 -2.42 7.05 21.91
CA ALA A 85 -2.43 6.89 23.35
C ALA A 85 -3.03 8.12 24.02
N ILE A 86 -4.10 7.91 24.78
CA ILE A 86 -4.81 8.95 25.53
C ILE A 86 -4.76 8.58 27.01
N SER A 87 -4.48 9.54 27.88
CA SER A 87 -4.47 9.32 29.33
C SER A 87 -5.90 9.37 29.87
N VAL A 88 -6.38 8.28 30.49
CA VAL A 88 -7.69 8.27 31.16
C VAL A 88 -7.72 9.32 32.27
N ALA A 89 -6.65 9.41 33.06
CA ALA A 89 -6.53 10.40 34.12
C ALA A 89 -6.64 11.85 33.62
N GLU A 90 -6.02 12.15 32.47
CA GLU A 90 -6.09 13.49 31.87
C GLU A 90 -7.53 13.79 31.43
N LEU A 91 -8.16 12.85 30.71
CA LEU A 91 -9.55 12.97 30.33
C LEU A 91 -10.49 13.18 31.52
N MET A 92 -10.20 12.55 32.67
CA MET A 92 -10.97 12.71 33.90
C MET A 92 -10.80 14.06 34.60
N GLN A 93 -9.64 14.70 34.44
CA GLN A 93 -9.33 15.97 35.09
C GLN A 93 -9.61 17.18 34.20
N SER A 94 -9.59 17.01 32.88
CA SER A 94 -9.87 18.08 31.92
C SER A 94 -11.31 18.58 31.99
N SER A 95 -11.50 19.86 31.67
CA SER A 95 -12.82 20.45 31.37
C SER A 95 -13.37 19.93 30.04
N GLU A 96 -14.66 20.17 29.77
CA GLU A 96 -15.27 19.80 28.49
C GLU A 96 -14.62 20.54 27.30
N ALA A 97 -14.29 21.82 27.47
CA ALA A 97 -13.62 22.61 26.44
C ALA A 97 -12.22 22.05 26.11
N GLU A 98 -11.44 21.67 27.13
CA GLU A 98 -10.12 21.05 26.95
C GLU A 98 -10.23 19.68 26.27
N ARG A 99 -11.20 18.85 26.68
CA ARG A 99 -11.47 17.56 26.02
C ARG A 99 -11.81 17.73 24.55
N ASN A 100 -12.69 18.68 24.22
CA ASN A 100 -13.08 18.96 22.83
C ASN A 100 -11.90 19.54 22.02
N ALA A 101 -11.05 20.37 22.64
CA ALA A 101 -9.83 20.85 21.99
C ALA A 101 -8.85 19.68 21.71
N HIS A 102 -8.67 18.77 22.66
CA HIS A 102 -7.81 17.60 22.51
C HIS A 102 -8.34 16.63 21.43
N ALA A 103 -9.64 16.33 21.43
CA ALA A 103 -10.27 15.52 20.39
C ALA A 103 -10.10 16.12 18.98
N ARG A 104 -10.29 17.44 18.84
CA ARG A 104 -10.04 18.16 17.57
C ARG A 104 -8.57 18.13 17.16
N ALA A 105 -7.63 18.23 18.10
CA ALA A 105 -6.21 18.12 17.80
C ALA A 105 -5.84 16.72 17.28
N ILE A 106 -6.41 15.66 17.88
CA ILE A 106 -6.25 14.28 17.39
C ILE A 106 -6.79 14.16 15.97
N ARG A 107 -8.02 14.65 15.73
CA ARG A 107 -8.66 14.62 14.42
C ARG A 107 -7.81 15.31 13.36
N ALA A 108 -7.31 16.51 13.64
CA ALA A 108 -6.43 17.25 12.73
C ALA A 108 -5.15 16.47 12.39
N ARG A 109 -4.54 15.78 13.38
CA ARG A 109 -3.35 14.96 13.17
C ARG A 109 -3.62 13.71 12.35
N ILE A 110 -4.77 13.06 12.54
CA ILE A 110 -5.19 11.94 11.70
C ILE A 110 -5.36 12.39 10.25
N GLN A 111 -5.99 13.55 10.03
CA GLN A 111 -6.17 14.07 8.67
C GLN A 111 -4.85 14.43 8.00
N GLU A 112 -3.92 15.07 8.71
CA GLU A 112 -2.59 15.35 8.19
C GLU A 112 -1.85 14.07 7.75
N LEU A 113 -1.98 12.98 8.52
CA LEU A 113 -1.43 11.67 8.14
C LEU A 113 -2.09 11.11 6.88
N HIS A 114 -3.42 11.13 6.77
CA HIS A 114 -4.13 10.65 5.58
C HIS A 114 -3.76 11.47 4.34
N GLU A 115 -3.81 12.80 4.44
CA GLU A 115 -3.51 13.73 3.34
C GLU A 115 -2.07 13.56 2.85
N ARG A 116 -1.11 13.52 3.78
CA ARG A 116 0.29 13.42 3.41
C ARG A 116 0.63 12.04 2.88
N LEU A 117 0.27 10.96 3.57
CA LEU A 117 0.64 9.58 3.18
C LEU A 117 -0.19 9.06 2.00
N GLY A 118 -1.41 9.53 1.83
CA GLY A 118 -2.32 9.15 0.73
C GLY A 118 -2.82 7.72 0.83
N ILE A 119 -2.92 7.18 2.06
CA ILE A 119 -3.40 5.83 2.35
C ILE A 119 -4.38 5.86 3.53
N ARG A 120 -5.34 4.93 3.54
CA ARG A 120 -6.16 4.62 4.73
C ARG A 120 -5.43 3.58 5.57
N PHE A 121 -5.39 3.73 6.88
CA PHE A 121 -4.69 2.79 7.77
C PHE A 121 -5.48 2.57 9.06
N PRO A 122 -5.36 1.39 9.71
CA PRO A 122 -6.04 1.12 10.96
C PRO A 122 -5.51 1.99 12.08
N ILE A 123 -6.43 2.49 12.91
CA ILE A 123 -6.14 3.32 14.06
C ILE A 123 -6.62 2.61 15.32
N TYR A 124 -5.72 2.45 16.30
CA TYR A 124 -6.02 1.82 17.57
C TYR A 124 -5.89 2.87 18.68
N VAL A 125 -6.92 3.00 19.50
CA VAL A 125 -6.92 3.92 20.64
C VAL A 125 -6.49 3.15 21.88
N LEU A 126 -5.44 3.64 22.53
CA LEU A 126 -4.93 3.12 23.80
C LEU A 126 -5.30 4.11 24.91
N LEU A 127 -6.28 3.74 25.73
CA LEU A 127 -6.62 4.43 26.96
C LEU A 127 -5.58 4.02 28.02
N THR A 128 -4.52 4.80 28.10
CA THR A 128 -3.40 4.61 29.02
C THR A 128 -3.72 5.14 30.42
N LYS A 129 -2.93 4.70 31.40
CA LYS A 129 -3.08 5.08 32.82
C LYS A 129 -4.45 4.68 33.39
N SER A 130 -5.00 3.55 32.94
CA SER A 130 -6.27 3.02 33.49
C SER A 130 -6.14 2.63 34.97
N ASP A 131 -4.92 2.40 35.46
CA ASP A 131 -4.59 2.18 36.87
C ASP A 131 -4.91 3.36 37.78
N LEU A 132 -5.04 4.56 37.23
CA LEU A 132 -5.45 5.75 37.97
C LEU A 132 -6.96 5.83 38.19
N ILE A 133 -7.75 4.87 37.72
CA ILE A 133 -9.16 4.75 38.09
C ILE A 133 -9.22 4.12 39.49
N ALA A 134 -9.92 4.76 40.43
CA ALA A 134 -10.08 4.22 41.78
C ALA A 134 -10.59 2.77 41.78
N GLY A 135 -9.85 1.89 42.46
CA GLY A 135 -10.15 0.46 42.54
C GLY A 135 -9.62 -0.41 41.40
N PHE A 136 -8.98 0.15 40.36
CA PHE A 136 -8.43 -0.65 39.26
C PHE A 136 -7.39 -1.66 39.74
N THR A 137 -6.43 -1.19 40.54
CA THR A 137 -5.31 -2.02 40.99
C THR A 137 -5.84 -3.15 41.87
N GLU A 138 -6.67 -2.83 42.85
CA GLU A 138 -7.30 -3.80 43.75
C GLU A 138 -8.21 -4.77 43.00
N PHE A 139 -8.85 -4.34 41.90
CA PHE A 139 -9.71 -5.21 41.12
C PHE A 139 -8.93 -6.23 40.28
N PHE A 140 -7.74 -5.90 39.79
CA PHE A 140 -6.97 -6.74 38.86
C PHE A 140 -5.67 -7.33 39.43
N ASP A 141 -5.34 -7.11 40.70
CA ASP A 141 -4.06 -7.53 41.27
C ASP A 141 -3.86 -9.05 41.44
N ASP A 142 -4.94 -9.83 41.36
CA ASP A 142 -4.94 -11.29 41.34
C ASP A 142 -4.54 -11.89 40.00
N LEU A 143 -4.62 -11.11 38.92
CA LEU A 143 -4.28 -11.61 37.60
C LEU A 143 -2.80 -12.04 37.57
N GLY A 144 -2.57 -13.26 37.07
CA GLY A 144 -1.25 -13.79 36.79
C GLY A 144 -0.53 -13.02 35.68
N LYS A 145 0.74 -13.36 35.40
CA LYS A 145 1.53 -12.70 34.35
C LYS A 145 0.85 -12.79 32.98
N ASP A 146 0.34 -13.95 32.63
CA ASP A 146 -0.26 -14.19 31.31
C ASP A 146 -1.62 -13.50 31.19
N GLU A 147 -2.42 -13.51 32.26
CA GLU A 147 -3.72 -12.82 32.31
C GLU A 147 -3.56 -11.30 32.28
N ARG A 148 -2.54 -10.74 32.93
CA ARG A 148 -2.21 -9.31 32.78
C ARG A 148 -1.79 -8.96 31.36
N GLY A 149 -1.27 -9.93 30.60
CA GLY A 149 -0.91 -9.76 29.20
C GLY A 149 -2.09 -9.72 28.24
N GLN A 150 -3.32 -10.08 28.68
CA GLN A 150 -4.51 -10.18 27.82
C GLN A 150 -4.91 -8.84 27.18
N VAL A 151 -5.81 -8.89 26.19
CA VAL A 151 -6.40 -7.69 25.60
C VAL A 151 -7.63 -7.29 26.41
N TRP A 152 -7.69 -6.04 26.89
CA TRP A 152 -8.89 -5.50 27.54
C TRP A 152 -9.40 -4.27 26.79
N GLY A 153 -10.59 -4.38 26.19
CA GLY A 153 -11.15 -3.35 25.32
C GLY A 153 -12.14 -3.91 24.31
N MET A 154 -12.36 -3.15 23.24
CA MET A 154 -13.27 -3.49 22.15
C MET A 154 -12.61 -3.32 20.79
N THR A 155 -12.95 -4.23 19.88
CA THR A 155 -12.37 -4.35 18.54
C THR A 155 -13.53 -4.31 17.54
N PHE A 156 -13.62 -3.28 16.71
CA PHE A 156 -14.78 -3.02 15.87
C PHE A 156 -14.80 -3.88 14.58
N PRO A 157 -15.93 -4.09 13.90
CA PRO A 157 -15.91 -4.74 12.59
C PRO A 157 -15.06 -3.97 11.56
N LEU A 158 -14.40 -4.67 10.65
CA LEU A 158 -13.60 -4.05 9.60
C LEU A 158 -14.52 -3.39 8.55
N ASP A 159 -14.40 -2.07 8.39
CA ASP A 159 -15.06 -1.31 7.32
C ASP A 159 -14.13 -1.19 6.10
N GLU A 160 -14.10 -2.21 5.25
CA GLU A 160 -13.23 -2.23 4.05
C GLU A 160 -13.59 -1.13 3.04
N THR A 161 -14.88 -0.88 2.85
CA THR A 161 -15.40 -0.01 1.77
C THR A 161 -15.50 1.45 2.16
N GLY A 162 -15.48 1.78 3.46
CA GLY A 162 -15.68 3.15 3.94
C GLY A 162 -17.15 3.52 4.12
N ASN A 163 -18.08 2.65 3.68
CA ASN A 163 -19.53 2.87 3.68
C ASN A 163 -20.25 2.06 4.76
N GLY A 164 -19.52 1.28 5.56
CA GLY A 164 -20.09 0.50 6.65
C GLY A 164 -20.62 1.37 7.79
N GLU A 165 -21.29 0.71 8.73
CA GLU A 165 -21.72 1.31 9.99
C GLU A 165 -20.54 1.98 10.72
N PRO A 166 -20.70 3.20 11.27
CA PRO A 166 -19.68 3.82 12.12
C PRO A 166 -19.24 2.91 13.26
N PRO A 167 -17.92 2.68 13.45
CA PRO A 167 -17.42 1.89 14.57
C PRO A 167 -17.99 2.35 15.91
N LEU A 168 -18.12 3.67 16.09
CA LEU A 168 -18.64 4.27 17.31
C LEU A 168 -20.14 4.05 17.54
N ALA A 169 -20.93 3.66 16.54
CA ALA A 169 -22.32 3.27 16.76
C ALA A 169 -22.43 2.05 17.69
N ARG A 170 -21.40 1.19 17.73
CA ARG A 170 -21.33 0.02 18.60
C ARG A 170 -20.68 0.28 19.95
N PHE A 171 -20.09 1.47 20.15
CA PHE A 171 -19.30 1.77 21.34
C PHE A 171 -20.07 1.53 22.64
N ALA A 172 -21.28 2.07 22.76
CA ALA A 172 -22.09 1.93 23.96
C ALA A 172 -22.41 0.46 24.30
N THR A 173 -22.73 -0.35 23.30
CA THR A 173 -23.03 -1.79 23.46
C THR A 173 -21.78 -2.57 23.89
N GLU A 174 -20.65 -2.37 23.22
CA GLU A 174 -19.39 -3.04 23.55
C GLU A 174 -18.87 -2.61 24.93
N PHE A 175 -19.06 -1.34 25.30
CA PHE A 175 -18.70 -0.83 26.62
C PHE A 175 -19.54 -1.49 27.72
N ALA A 176 -20.86 -1.61 27.51
CA ALA A 176 -21.75 -2.30 28.45
C ALA A 176 -21.39 -3.78 28.61
N ALA A 177 -20.93 -4.45 27.54
CA ALA A 177 -20.44 -5.82 27.63
C ALA A 177 -19.18 -5.95 28.50
N LEU A 178 -18.26 -4.97 28.45
CA LEU A 178 -17.11 -4.91 29.35
C LEU A 178 -17.55 -4.70 30.80
N GLU A 179 -18.48 -3.77 31.06
CA GLU A 179 -19.04 -3.52 32.39
C GLU A 179 -19.70 -4.78 32.98
N GLN A 180 -20.48 -5.50 32.16
CA GLN A 180 -21.13 -6.75 32.59
C GLN A 180 -20.10 -7.80 33.01
N ARG A 181 -18.98 -7.92 32.28
CA ARG A 181 -17.88 -8.82 32.65
C ARG A 181 -17.20 -8.41 33.96
N LEU A 182 -16.98 -7.11 34.18
CA LEU A 182 -16.46 -6.61 35.47
C LEU A 182 -17.42 -6.95 36.60
N SER A 183 -18.72 -6.73 36.40
CA SER A 183 -19.75 -6.99 37.40
C SER A 183 -19.86 -8.48 37.74
N ALA A 184 -19.78 -9.37 36.75
CA ALA A 184 -19.77 -10.81 36.98
C ALA A 184 -18.56 -11.27 37.82
N ARG A 185 -17.38 -10.70 37.54
CA ARG A 185 -16.13 -11.00 38.26
C ARG A 185 -16.10 -10.42 39.68
N GLN A 186 -16.83 -9.35 39.94
CA GLN A 186 -16.80 -8.64 41.23
C GLN A 186 -17.10 -9.56 42.42
N THR A 187 -18.06 -10.48 42.29
CA THR A 187 -18.45 -11.39 43.38
C THR A 187 -17.29 -12.24 43.86
N GLU A 188 -16.53 -12.85 42.95
CA GLU A 188 -15.35 -13.66 43.26
C GLU A 188 -14.25 -12.81 43.93
N ARG A 189 -14.00 -11.60 43.39
CA ARG A 189 -13.02 -10.66 43.94
C ARG A 189 -13.36 -10.26 45.39
N LEU A 190 -14.63 -10.03 45.69
CA LEU A 190 -15.08 -9.65 47.03
C LEU A 190 -15.04 -10.79 48.04
N GLN A 191 -15.11 -12.05 47.60
CA GLN A 191 -14.96 -13.23 48.45
C GLN A 191 -13.49 -13.50 48.80
N GLY A 192 -12.58 -13.26 47.86
CA GLY A 192 -11.14 -13.46 48.05
C GLY A 192 -10.45 -12.38 48.89
N GLU A 193 -10.98 -11.16 48.90
CA GLU A 193 -10.38 -10.03 49.61
C GLU A 193 -10.83 -9.96 51.08
N ARG A 194 -9.86 -9.79 52.00
CA ARG A 194 -10.11 -9.75 53.45
C ARG A 194 -10.08 -8.33 54.01
N ASP A 195 -9.27 -7.46 53.42
CA ASP A 195 -9.15 -6.08 53.89
C ASP A 195 -10.42 -5.27 53.55
N PRO A 196 -11.17 -4.78 54.54
CA PRO A 196 -12.39 -4.00 54.30
C PRO A 196 -12.18 -2.78 53.39
N GLY A 197 -11.02 -2.11 53.48
CA GLY A 197 -10.71 -0.95 52.65
C GLY A 197 -10.58 -1.32 51.18
N ARG A 198 -9.81 -2.37 50.89
CA ARG A 198 -9.66 -2.91 49.52
C ARG A 198 -10.96 -3.50 48.99
N ARG A 199 -11.77 -4.17 49.83
CA ARG A 199 -13.11 -4.65 49.44
C ARG A 199 -14.01 -3.50 48.97
N ALA A 200 -13.98 -2.36 49.66
CA ALA A 200 -14.75 -1.18 49.25
C ALA A 200 -14.31 -0.66 47.87
N LEU A 201 -13.00 -0.64 47.60
CA LEU A 201 -12.44 -0.25 46.30
C LEU A 201 -12.82 -1.22 45.17
N ILE A 202 -12.73 -2.52 45.41
CA ILE A 202 -13.17 -3.57 44.48
C ILE A 202 -14.67 -3.44 44.18
N TYR A 203 -15.47 -3.16 45.21
CA TYR A 203 -16.91 -2.95 45.07
C TYR A 203 -17.24 -1.69 44.23
N ALA A 204 -16.48 -0.61 44.43
CA ALA A 204 -16.71 0.65 43.72
C ALA A 204 -16.23 0.64 42.26
N PHE A 205 -15.23 -0.18 41.92
CA PHE A 205 -14.55 -0.12 40.62
C PHE A 205 -15.48 -0.22 39.39
N PRO A 206 -16.41 -1.19 39.27
CA PRO A 206 -17.30 -1.26 38.11
C PRO A 206 -18.12 0.02 37.89
N LYS A 207 -18.55 0.69 38.97
CA LYS A 207 -19.25 1.97 38.90
C LYS A 207 -18.35 3.14 38.51
N GLN A 208 -17.09 3.14 38.95
CA GLN A 208 -16.10 4.11 38.48
C GLN A 208 -15.83 3.95 36.98
N PHE A 209 -15.79 2.71 36.49
CA PHE A 209 -15.63 2.40 35.07
C PHE A 209 -16.86 2.84 34.26
N GLU A 210 -18.08 2.54 34.72
CA GLU A 210 -19.33 3.00 34.10
C GLU A 210 -19.35 4.52 33.92
N ALA A 211 -18.89 5.28 34.92
CA ALA A 211 -18.81 6.74 34.86
C ALA A 211 -17.86 7.30 33.77
N LEU A 212 -17.05 6.46 33.14
CA LEU A 212 -16.23 6.83 31.98
C LEU A 212 -16.98 6.74 30.66
N ARG A 213 -18.12 6.03 30.59
CA ARG A 213 -18.80 5.71 29.33
C ARG A 213 -19.11 6.95 28.51
N ASP A 214 -19.90 7.87 29.05
CA ASP A 214 -20.39 9.03 28.30
C ASP A 214 -19.25 10.01 28.00
N LEU A 215 -18.24 10.07 28.87
CA LEU A 215 -17.05 10.88 28.64
C LEU A 215 -16.21 10.34 27.47
N LEU A 216 -16.01 9.03 27.41
CA LEU A 216 -15.28 8.40 26.31
C LEU A 216 -16.09 8.45 25.02
N ASP A 217 -17.40 8.23 25.09
CA ASP A 217 -18.29 8.31 23.93
C ASP A 217 -18.23 9.71 23.28
N GLY A 218 -18.40 10.77 24.08
CA GLY A 218 -18.31 12.14 23.59
C GLY A 218 -16.93 12.47 23.00
N PHE A 219 -15.85 12.09 23.70
CA PHE A 219 -14.49 12.33 23.23
C PHE A 219 -14.17 11.60 21.92
N LEU A 220 -14.52 10.31 21.82
CA LEU A 220 -14.27 9.50 20.64
C LEU A 220 -15.11 9.98 19.45
N ASN A 221 -16.38 10.34 19.68
CA ASN A 221 -17.23 10.88 18.63
C ASN A 221 -16.68 12.19 18.08
N GLU A 222 -16.16 13.09 18.92
CA GLU A 222 -15.52 14.33 18.44
C GLU A 222 -14.21 14.04 17.68
N ALA A 223 -13.39 13.10 18.15
CA ALA A 223 -12.10 12.79 17.52
C ALA A 223 -12.23 12.05 16.18
N PHE A 224 -13.23 11.17 16.03
CA PHE A 224 -13.39 10.28 14.87
C PHE A 224 -14.65 10.55 14.05
N ARG A 225 -15.32 11.69 14.27
CA ARG A 225 -16.53 12.07 13.54
C ARG A 225 -16.32 11.98 12.02
N PRO A 226 -17.21 11.30 11.28
CA PRO A 226 -17.17 11.32 9.83
C PRO A 226 -17.39 12.75 9.32
N ASN A 227 -16.61 13.17 8.32
CA ASN A 227 -16.85 14.38 7.54
C ASN A 227 -16.88 13.99 6.06
N ALA A 228 -17.89 14.46 5.33
CA ALA A 228 -18.08 14.16 3.91
C ALA A 228 -16.92 14.65 3.03
N TYR A 229 -16.18 15.65 3.50
CA TYR A 229 -15.03 16.22 2.76
C TYR A 229 -13.70 15.58 3.13
N GLU A 230 -13.67 14.64 4.08
CA GLU A 230 -12.45 14.05 4.60
C GLU A 230 -12.47 12.52 4.45
N GLN A 231 -11.28 11.93 4.42
CA GLN A 231 -11.18 10.48 4.46
C GLN A 231 -11.59 9.96 5.84
N ARG A 232 -12.57 9.05 5.86
CA ARG A 232 -13.07 8.44 7.10
C ARG A 232 -11.96 7.63 7.79
N PRO A 233 -11.60 7.96 9.05
CA PRO A 233 -10.63 7.18 9.81
C PRO A 233 -11.08 5.72 9.99
N LEU A 234 -10.14 4.78 9.83
CA LEU A 234 -10.39 3.37 10.11
C LEU A 234 -10.12 3.08 11.59
N LEU A 235 -11.05 3.50 12.46
CA LEU A 235 -10.97 3.19 13.89
C LEU A 235 -11.20 1.69 14.10
N ARG A 236 -10.15 0.99 14.55
CA ARG A 236 -10.11 -0.46 14.65
C ARG A 236 -10.46 -0.97 16.04
N GLY A 237 -10.19 -0.20 17.08
CA GLY A 237 -10.57 -0.56 18.44
C GLY A 237 -10.12 0.45 19.49
N VAL A 238 -10.66 0.27 20.70
CA VAL A 238 -10.38 1.08 21.89
C VAL A 238 -9.99 0.12 23.01
N TYR A 239 -8.80 0.30 23.58
CA TYR A 239 -8.19 -0.63 24.53
C TYR A 239 -7.71 0.08 25.78
N PHE A 240 -8.00 -0.49 26.94
CA PHE A 240 -7.59 0.02 28.24
C PHE A 240 -6.27 -0.61 28.65
N THR A 241 -5.31 0.21 29.06
CA THR A 241 -3.92 -0.23 29.27
C THR A 241 -3.28 0.50 30.44
N SER A 242 -2.32 -0.17 31.09
CA SER A 242 -1.44 0.45 32.08
C SER A 242 0.01 0.00 31.85
N GLY A 243 0.92 0.97 31.80
CA GLY A 243 2.37 0.73 31.62
C GLY A 243 3.22 0.97 32.87
N THR A 244 2.63 1.49 33.95
CA THR A 244 3.23 1.92 35.25
C THR A 244 4.31 3.01 35.27
N GLN A 245 4.05 4.07 36.06
CA GLN A 245 4.87 4.66 37.15
C GLN A 245 4.03 5.76 37.86
N GLU A 246 4.06 5.74 39.20
CA GLU A 246 3.52 6.65 40.26
C GLU A 246 2.41 7.69 39.95
N GLY A 247 1.33 7.64 40.73
CA GLY A 247 0.29 8.66 40.85
C GLY A 247 -0.82 8.25 41.83
N THR A 248 -1.50 9.20 42.47
CA THR A 248 -2.65 8.91 43.34
C THR A 248 -3.88 8.57 42.49
N PRO A 249 -4.59 7.46 42.74
CA PRO A 249 -5.82 7.12 42.03
C PRO A 249 -6.87 8.24 42.10
N ILE A 250 -7.64 8.41 41.02
CA ILE A 250 -8.71 9.40 40.86
C ILE A 250 -10.05 8.73 41.14
N ASP A 251 -10.76 9.22 42.16
CA ASP A 251 -12.12 8.81 42.50
C ASP A 251 -13.11 9.88 42.02
N ARG A 252 -13.88 9.58 40.96
CA ARG A 252 -14.88 10.51 40.41
C ARG A 252 -16.13 10.62 41.27
N LEU A 253 -16.56 9.53 41.90
CA LEU A 253 -17.74 9.52 42.76
C LEU A 253 -17.49 10.39 44.00
N MET A 254 -16.32 10.25 44.63
CA MET A 254 -15.92 11.10 45.75
C MET A 254 -15.62 12.54 45.31
N ALA A 255 -15.04 12.77 44.12
CA ALA A 255 -14.84 14.13 43.61
C ALA A 255 -16.17 14.87 43.38
N GLY A 256 -17.18 14.20 42.82
CA GLY A 256 -18.53 14.73 42.65
C GLY A 256 -19.22 15.02 43.99
N MET A 257 -19.14 14.09 44.95
CA MET A 257 -19.74 14.25 46.27
C MET A 257 -19.01 15.29 47.14
N ALA A 258 -17.68 15.39 47.08
CA ALA A 258 -16.90 16.34 47.85
C ALA A 258 -17.15 17.80 47.42
N GLN A 259 -17.40 18.04 46.13
CA GLN A 259 -17.81 19.36 45.61
C GLN A 259 -19.17 19.79 46.17
N THR A 260 -20.10 18.84 46.34
CA THR A 260 -21.45 19.12 46.85
C THR A 260 -21.49 19.22 48.38
N PHE A 261 -20.69 18.43 49.11
CA PHE A 261 -20.80 18.30 50.57
C PHE A 261 -19.63 18.91 51.38
N ARG A 262 -18.64 19.56 50.75
CA ARG A 262 -17.46 20.16 51.42
C ARG A 262 -16.74 19.21 52.41
N LEU A 263 -16.74 17.92 52.12
CA LEU A 263 -16.06 16.91 52.95
C LEU A 263 -14.55 16.90 52.66
N ALA A 264 -13.74 16.78 53.70
CA ALA A 264 -12.28 16.71 53.59
C ALA A 264 -11.87 15.49 52.74
N ARG A 265 -11.05 15.71 51.71
CA ARG A 265 -10.45 14.63 50.89
C ARG A 265 -9.68 13.68 51.81
N THR A 266 -10.24 12.51 52.07
CA THR A 266 -9.51 11.42 52.73
C THR A 266 -8.48 10.90 51.73
N GLN A 267 -7.19 11.04 52.06
CA GLN A 267 -6.11 10.58 51.20
C GLN A 267 -6.12 9.05 51.16
N LEU A 268 -6.47 8.47 50.01
CA LEU A 268 -6.21 7.06 49.74
C LEU A 268 -4.69 6.85 49.71
N GLY A 269 -4.19 6.02 50.62
CA GLY A 269 -2.76 5.78 50.83
C GLY A 269 -2.07 5.29 49.55
N SER A 270 -0.91 5.89 49.26
CA SER A 270 0.03 5.40 48.25
C SER A 270 0.67 4.10 48.76
N LEU A 271 0.15 2.95 48.36
CA LEU A 271 0.84 1.68 48.50
C LEU A 271 1.70 1.49 47.26
N GLY A 272 3.00 1.67 47.44
CA GLY A 272 4.03 1.42 46.44
C GLY A 272 3.92 0.00 45.91
N ASN A 273 3.30 -0.16 44.75
CA ASN A 273 3.17 -1.43 44.08
C ASN A 273 4.13 -1.44 42.88
N SER A 274 4.98 -2.47 42.85
CA SER A 274 5.89 -2.82 41.76
C SER A 274 5.26 -2.55 40.38
N GLY A 275 6.02 -1.92 39.47
CA GLY A 275 5.60 -1.51 38.12
C GLY A 275 5.13 -2.66 37.21
N ARG A 276 3.93 -3.17 37.48
CA ARG A 276 3.24 -4.22 36.70
C ARG A 276 2.45 -3.58 35.57
N SER A 277 2.78 -3.89 34.32
CA SER A 277 1.93 -3.53 33.19
C SER A 277 0.67 -4.40 33.11
N TYR A 278 -0.40 -3.78 32.65
CA TYR A 278 -1.68 -4.41 32.38
C TYR A 278 -2.10 -4.16 30.93
N PHE A 279 -2.55 -5.23 30.31
CA PHE A 279 -3.30 -5.27 29.05
C PHE A 279 -2.57 -4.76 27.80
N LEU A 280 -1.23 -4.84 27.79
CA LEU A 280 -0.40 -4.34 26.67
C LEU A 280 0.14 -5.45 25.76
N THR A 281 0.61 -6.56 26.32
CA THR A 281 1.44 -7.51 25.55
C THR A 281 0.71 -8.17 24.40
N ARG A 282 -0.44 -8.81 24.67
CA ARG A 282 -1.22 -9.47 23.62
C ARG A 282 -1.92 -8.46 22.71
N LEU A 283 -2.17 -7.22 23.17
CA LEU A 283 -2.70 -6.16 22.30
C LEU A 283 -1.76 -5.88 21.12
N PHE A 284 -0.46 -5.72 21.37
CA PHE A 284 0.50 -5.53 20.29
C PHE A 284 0.64 -6.78 19.42
N ARG A 285 0.91 -7.93 20.05
CA ARG A 285 1.26 -9.18 19.35
C ARG A 285 0.10 -9.84 18.61
N GLU A 286 -1.09 -9.83 19.17
CA GLU A 286 -2.23 -10.59 18.67
C GLU A 286 -3.27 -9.70 17.97
N THR A 287 -3.21 -8.38 18.16
CA THR A 287 -4.17 -7.46 17.53
C THR A 287 -3.50 -6.48 16.57
N VAL A 288 -2.58 -5.64 17.06
CA VAL A 288 -2.03 -4.53 16.26
C VAL A 288 -1.11 -5.03 15.12
N PHE A 289 -0.18 -5.93 15.41
CA PHE A 289 0.81 -6.37 14.42
C PHE A 289 0.27 -7.34 13.37
N PRO A 290 -0.58 -8.33 13.72
CA PRO A 290 -1.19 -9.21 12.71
C PRO A 290 -2.02 -8.44 11.68
N GLU A 291 -2.60 -7.31 12.10
CA GLU A 291 -3.43 -6.43 11.27
C GLU A 291 -2.64 -5.46 10.38
N GLN A 292 -1.31 -5.61 10.27
CA GLN A 292 -0.47 -4.79 9.38
C GLN A 292 -0.93 -4.78 7.91
N GLY A 293 -1.65 -5.82 7.48
CA GLY A 293 -2.21 -5.95 6.13
C GLY A 293 -3.37 -5.01 5.84
N LEU A 294 -4.04 -4.49 6.89
CA LEU A 294 -5.21 -3.61 6.77
C LEU A 294 -4.86 -2.20 6.29
N ALA A 295 -3.58 -1.80 6.38
CA ALA A 295 -3.14 -0.56 5.76
C ALA A 295 -3.33 -0.63 4.24
N GLY A 296 -4.17 0.27 3.74
CA GLY A 296 -4.41 0.47 2.32
C GLY A 296 -3.12 0.81 1.59
N VAL A 297 -3.13 0.56 0.28
CA VAL A 297 -2.04 0.95 -0.61
C VAL A 297 -2.31 2.34 -1.18
N ASN A 298 -1.25 3.03 -1.60
CA ASN A 298 -1.42 4.30 -2.29
C ASN A 298 -2.09 4.09 -3.66
N LEU A 299 -3.40 4.32 -3.72
CA LEU A 299 -4.23 4.05 -4.90
C LEU A 299 -3.80 4.83 -6.14
N LYS A 300 -3.26 6.04 -5.98
CA LYS A 300 -2.77 6.86 -7.11
C LYS A 300 -1.57 6.18 -7.78
N LEU A 301 -0.67 5.62 -6.98
CA LEU A 301 0.51 4.92 -7.47
C LEU A 301 0.16 3.58 -8.15
N GLU A 302 -0.77 2.82 -7.58
CA GLU A 302 -1.28 1.59 -8.20
C GLU A 302 -2.03 1.87 -9.51
N ARG A 303 -2.92 2.88 -9.55
CA ARG A 303 -3.58 3.29 -10.79
C ARG A 303 -2.59 3.70 -11.86
N ARG A 304 -1.57 4.51 -11.51
CA ARG A 304 -0.52 4.91 -12.47
C ARG A 304 0.23 3.69 -13.01
N ARG A 305 0.57 2.72 -12.16
CA ARG A 305 1.20 1.47 -12.58
C ARG A 305 0.31 0.66 -13.52
N ALA A 306 -0.97 0.52 -13.18
CA ALA A 306 -1.94 -0.19 -14.02
C ALA A 306 -2.08 0.46 -15.41
N TRP A 307 -2.15 1.79 -15.48
CA TRP A 307 -2.19 2.52 -16.76
C TRP A 307 -0.90 2.36 -17.57
N LEU A 308 0.27 2.38 -16.93
CA LEU A 308 1.55 2.14 -17.61
C LEU A 308 1.62 0.71 -18.16
N GLN A 309 1.17 -0.28 -17.39
CA GLN A 309 1.10 -1.67 -17.83
C GLN A 309 0.11 -1.82 -19.00
N ALA A 310 -1.08 -1.25 -18.90
CA ALA A 310 -2.07 -1.26 -19.97
C ALA A 310 -1.53 -0.60 -21.25
N GLY A 311 -0.82 0.53 -21.12
CA GLY A 311 -0.14 1.19 -22.23
C GLY A 311 0.94 0.31 -22.87
N ALA A 312 1.74 -0.40 -22.07
CA ALA A 312 2.75 -1.34 -22.56
C ALA A 312 2.11 -2.50 -23.34
N TRP A 313 1.03 -3.08 -22.81
CA TRP A 313 0.28 -4.15 -23.51
C TRP A 313 -0.34 -3.64 -24.82
N ALA A 314 -0.93 -2.45 -24.83
CA ALA A 314 -1.48 -1.84 -26.03
C ALA A 314 -0.40 -1.58 -27.09
N ALA A 315 0.77 -1.06 -26.67
CA ALA A 315 1.90 -0.84 -27.57
C ALA A 315 2.45 -2.15 -28.14
N ALA A 316 2.61 -3.19 -27.32
CA ALA A 316 3.04 -4.51 -27.77
C ALA A 316 2.05 -5.12 -28.78
N LEU A 317 0.74 -4.98 -28.54
CA LEU A 317 -0.29 -5.43 -29.47
C LEU A 317 -0.24 -4.67 -30.80
N LEU A 318 -0.09 -3.34 -30.77
CA LEU A 318 0.01 -2.51 -31.98
C LEU A 318 1.25 -2.85 -32.80
N ILE A 319 2.41 -3.06 -32.15
CA ILE A 319 3.64 -3.47 -32.84
C ILE A 319 3.44 -4.84 -33.49
N THR A 320 2.83 -5.79 -32.78
CA THR A 320 2.60 -7.14 -33.30
C THR A 320 1.64 -7.12 -34.50
N LEU A 321 0.53 -6.38 -34.41
CA LEU A 321 -0.42 -6.22 -35.52
C LEU A 321 0.21 -5.47 -36.69
N GLY A 322 1.01 -4.44 -36.42
CA GLY A 322 1.75 -3.70 -37.43
C GLY A 322 2.73 -4.59 -38.20
N MET A 323 3.57 -5.35 -37.49
CA MET A 323 4.49 -6.32 -38.09
C MET A 323 3.73 -7.38 -38.91
N GLY A 324 2.62 -7.90 -38.37
CA GLY A 324 1.75 -8.82 -39.10
C GLY A 324 1.22 -8.23 -40.40
N ALA A 325 0.71 -6.99 -40.37
CA ALA A 325 0.23 -6.31 -41.58
C ALA A 325 1.34 -6.09 -42.62
N LEU A 326 2.56 -5.71 -42.19
CA LEU A 326 3.71 -5.55 -43.08
C LEU A 326 4.11 -6.89 -43.73
N TRP A 327 4.11 -7.98 -42.97
CA TRP A 327 4.34 -9.32 -43.53
C TRP A 327 3.25 -9.76 -44.49
N LEU A 328 1.98 -9.49 -44.20
CA LEU A 328 0.89 -9.79 -45.13
C LEU A 328 1.04 -9.02 -46.46
N LEU A 329 1.38 -7.73 -46.40
CA LEU A 329 1.61 -6.91 -47.60
C LEU A 329 2.79 -7.45 -48.44
N SER A 330 3.90 -7.80 -47.78
CA SER A 330 5.05 -8.41 -48.46
C SER A 330 4.73 -9.78 -49.04
N TRP A 331 4.01 -10.63 -48.32
CA TRP A 331 3.61 -11.93 -48.82
C TRP A 331 2.68 -11.82 -50.04
N GLN A 332 1.67 -10.95 -49.99
CA GLN A 332 0.76 -10.72 -51.12
C GLN A 332 1.51 -10.20 -52.35
N GLY A 333 2.39 -9.21 -52.16
CA GLY A 333 3.18 -8.65 -53.24
C GLY A 333 4.15 -9.66 -53.86
N ASN A 334 4.83 -10.47 -53.04
CA ASN A 334 5.73 -11.52 -53.54
C ASN A 334 4.98 -12.66 -54.24
N ARG A 335 3.77 -13.00 -53.78
CA ARG A 335 2.92 -13.96 -54.48
C ARG A 335 2.47 -13.45 -55.85
N ALA A 336 2.13 -12.16 -55.94
CA ALA A 336 1.81 -11.52 -57.21
C ALA A 336 3.03 -11.51 -58.15
N LEU A 337 4.23 -11.19 -57.63
CA LEU A 337 5.48 -11.21 -58.38
C LEU A 337 5.79 -12.61 -58.97
N ILE A 338 5.64 -13.67 -58.17
CA ILE A 338 5.81 -15.05 -58.63
C ILE A 338 4.81 -15.37 -59.75
N THR A 339 3.54 -15.02 -59.54
CA THR A 339 2.47 -15.30 -60.51
C THR A 339 2.69 -14.58 -61.84
N ASP A 340 3.13 -13.32 -61.79
CA ASP A 340 3.49 -12.53 -62.98
C ASP A 340 4.71 -13.13 -63.70
N THR A 341 5.72 -13.56 -62.94
CA THR A 341 6.89 -14.25 -63.50
C THR A 341 6.49 -15.54 -64.21
N ASP A 342 5.64 -16.38 -63.61
CA ASP A 342 5.15 -17.62 -64.22
C ASP A 342 4.38 -17.37 -65.52
N ALA A 343 3.56 -16.31 -65.56
CA ALA A 343 2.84 -15.90 -66.76
C ALA A 343 3.80 -15.47 -67.88
N GLN A 344 4.78 -14.60 -67.57
CA GLN A 344 5.77 -14.14 -68.53
C GLN A 344 6.69 -15.28 -69.02
N VAL A 345 7.08 -16.21 -68.13
CA VAL A 345 7.84 -17.42 -68.51
C VAL A 345 7.04 -18.29 -69.48
N THR A 346 5.72 -18.40 -69.30
CA THR A 346 4.85 -19.12 -70.22
C THR A 346 4.84 -18.47 -71.61
N ASP A 347 4.82 -17.14 -71.68
CA ASP A 347 4.89 -16.41 -72.96
C ASP A 347 6.27 -16.51 -73.62
N VAL A 348 7.36 -16.47 -72.83
CA VAL A 348 8.72 -16.76 -73.32
C VAL A 348 8.80 -18.16 -73.92
N ARG A 349 8.19 -19.18 -73.30
CA ARG A 349 8.15 -20.54 -73.86
C ARG A 349 7.43 -20.60 -75.20
N LYS A 350 6.27 -19.93 -75.34
CA LYS A 350 5.54 -19.84 -76.62
C LYS A 350 6.37 -19.14 -77.70
N LEU A 351 7.12 -18.09 -77.34
CA LEU A 351 8.02 -17.40 -78.28
C LEU A 351 9.18 -18.31 -78.68
N LEU A 352 9.74 -19.08 -77.74
CA LEU A 352 10.81 -20.03 -78.02
C LEU A 352 10.37 -21.12 -79.01
N GLU A 353 9.17 -21.66 -78.86
CA GLU A 353 8.61 -22.66 -79.80
C GLU A 353 8.43 -22.12 -81.23
N LYS A 354 8.21 -20.80 -81.38
CA LYS A 354 8.07 -20.15 -82.70
C LYS A 354 9.42 -19.88 -83.37
N VAL A 355 10.52 -19.88 -82.63
CA VAL A 355 11.86 -19.69 -83.20
C VAL A 355 12.37 -21.03 -83.73
N SER A 356 12.29 -21.22 -85.05
CA SER A 356 12.84 -22.42 -85.69
C SER A 356 14.37 -22.50 -85.52
N PRO A 357 14.94 -23.69 -85.26
CA PRO A 357 16.39 -23.91 -85.23
C PRO A 357 17.09 -23.46 -86.52
N ASP A 358 16.39 -23.55 -87.66
CA ASP A 358 16.92 -23.24 -88.99
C ASP A 358 16.74 -21.77 -89.40
N GLN A 359 16.10 -20.95 -88.56
CA GLN A 359 15.89 -19.52 -88.82
C GLN A 359 17.22 -18.77 -88.79
N ARG A 360 17.68 -18.24 -89.93
CA ARG A 360 18.99 -17.56 -90.04
C ARG A 360 18.95 -16.05 -89.74
N GLU A 361 17.76 -15.47 -89.65
CA GLU A 361 17.62 -14.03 -89.41
C GLU A 361 17.80 -13.70 -87.91
N ALA A 362 18.87 -12.96 -87.60
CA ALA A 362 19.17 -12.55 -86.22
C ALA A 362 18.06 -11.68 -85.59
N LEU A 363 17.35 -10.88 -86.39
CA LEU A 363 16.27 -10.01 -85.93
C LEU A 363 15.05 -10.80 -85.42
N ALA A 364 14.83 -12.02 -85.91
CA ALA A 364 13.69 -12.85 -85.52
C ALA A 364 13.77 -13.35 -84.07
N VAL A 365 14.95 -13.30 -83.44
CA VAL A 365 15.19 -13.74 -82.06
C VAL A 365 15.06 -12.57 -81.06
N LEU A 366 15.02 -11.32 -81.53
CA LEU A 366 14.92 -10.14 -80.67
C LEU A 366 13.67 -10.13 -79.78
N PRO A 367 12.45 -10.46 -80.27
CA PRO A 367 11.27 -10.51 -79.41
C PRO A 367 11.39 -11.51 -78.25
N LEU A 368 12.09 -12.62 -78.48
CA LEU A 368 12.37 -13.62 -77.44
C LEU A 368 13.37 -13.06 -76.41
N LEU A 369 14.43 -12.40 -76.86
CA LEU A 369 15.42 -11.79 -75.96
C LEU A 369 14.83 -10.65 -75.15
N ASP A 370 14.00 -9.80 -75.76
CA ASP A 370 13.32 -8.72 -75.05
C ASP A 370 12.36 -9.27 -73.99
N ALA A 371 11.58 -10.31 -74.32
CA ALA A 371 10.70 -10.95 -73.35
C ALA A 371 11.45 -11.55 -72.14
N VAL A 372 12.64 -12.13 -72.37
CA VAL A 372 13.49 -12.63 -71.27
C VAL A 372 14.17 -11.50 -70.51
N ARG A 373 14.52 -10.39 -71.18
CA ARG A 373 15.14 -9.21 -70.55
C ARG A 373 14.21 -8.54 -69.55
N THR A 374 12.91 -8.53 -69.83
CA THR A 374 11.86 -7.88 -69.02
C THR A 374 11.22 -8.79 -67.98
N LEU A 375 11.70 -10.04 -67.82
CA LEU A 375 11.23 -10.89 -66.73
C LEU A 375 11.43 -10.17 -65.38
N PRO A 376 10.51 -10.31 -64.41
CA PRO A 376 10.59 -9.57 -63.14
C PRO A 376 11.90 -9.84 -62.40
N GLY A 377 12.56 -8.78 -61.93
CA GLY A 377 13.91 -8.83 -61.33
C GLY A 377 15.04 -9.14 -62.33
N GLY A 378 14.73 -9.30 -63.61
CA GLY A 378 15.69 -9.63 -64.66
C GLY A 378 16.59 -8.47 -65.07
N TYR A 379 17.22 -8.60 -66.23
CA TYR A 379 18.27 -7.66 -66.65
C TYR A 379 17.78 -6.22 -66.83
N ALA A 380 16.48 -6.01 -67.13
CA ALA A 380 15.88 -4.67 -67.22
C ALA A 380 15.77 -3.96 -65.87
N GLU A 381 15.53 -4.69 -64.78
CA GLU A 381 15.29 -4.16 -63.43
C GLU A 381 16.50 -4.33 -62.50
N ARG A 382 17.65 -4.80 -63.03
CA ARG A 382 18.84 -5.17 -62.24
C ARG A 382 19.41 -4.07 -61.33
N ASP A 383 19.18 -2.81 -61.70
CA ASP A 383 19.67 -1.62 -61.01
C ASP A 383 18.54 -0.96 -60.19
N GLU A 384 17.32 -1.52 -60.22
CA GLU A 384 16.20 -1.07 -59.40
C GLU A 384 16.28 -1.69 -57.99
N GLY A 385 16.10 -0.87 -56.96
CA GLY A 385 16.09 -1.33 -55.58
C GLY A 385 14.81 -2.09 -55.23
N THR A 386 14.86 -2.93 -54.18
CA THR A 386 13.70 -3.69 -53.71
C THR A 386 12.52 -2.76 -53.35
N PRO A 387 11.34 -2.92 -53.97
CA PRO A 387 10.17 -2.14 -53.58
C PRO A 387 9.83 -2.38 -52.10
N TRP A 388 9.66 -1.31 -51.32
CA TRP A 388 9.48 -1.39 -49.85
C TRP A 388 8.35 -2.34 -49.44
N ARG A 389 7.25 -2.37 -50.22
CA ARG A 389 6.09 -3.25 -50.00
C ARG A 389 6.44 -4.74 -50.05
N LEU A 390 7.51 -5.10 -50.75
CA LEU A 390 8.00 -6.48 -50.90
C LEU A 390 9.12 -6.82 -49.93
N GLY A 391 9.82 -5.80 -49.40
CA GLY A 391 11.09 -5.90 -48.69
C GLY A 391 11.04 -6.30 -47.21
N PHE A 392 9.88 -6.65 -46.65
CA PHE A 392 9.75 -7.03 -45.23
C PHE A 392 10.29 -8.44 -44.90
N GLY A 393 11.41 -8.83 -45.51
CA GLY A 393 12.10 -10.11 -45.29
C GLY A 393 11.61 -11.28 -46.15
N LEU A 394 10.58 -11.09 -46.99
CA LEU A 394 10.01 -12.15 -47.84
C LEU A 394 10.28 -11.93 -49.34
N TYR A 395 11.13 -10.97 -49.72
CA TYR A 395 11.37 -10.61 -51.12
C TYR A 395 11.90 -11.78 -51.95
N GLN A 396 11.26 -12.05 -53.08
CA GLN A 396 11.60 -13.15 -54.00
C GLN A 396 12.27 -12.68 -55.30
N GLY A 397 12.28 -11.37 -55.56
CA GLY A 397 12.80 -10.83 -56.82
C GLY A 397 14.29 -11.05 -57.01
N ASP A 398 15.10 -11.12 -55.95
CA ASP A 398 16.53 -11.44 -56.06
C ASP A 398 16.76 -12.86 -56.62
N MET A 399 16.00 -13.84 -56.10
CA MET A 399 16.08 -15.22 -56.55
C MET A 399 15.60 -15.35 -58.00
N LEU A 400 14.40 -14.85 -58.30
CA LEU A 400 13.81 -14.90 -59.64
C LEU A 400 14.66 -14.12 -60.67
N GLY A 401 15.15 -12.96 -60.28
CA GLY A 401 15.95 -12.07 -61.11
C GLY A 401 17.33 -12.61 -61.47
N SER A 402 17.98 -13.30 -60.52
CA SER A 402 19.25 -13.98 -60.78
C SER A 402 19.10 -15.08 -61.84
N GLU A 403 18.03 -15.86 -61.78
CA GLU A 403 17.71 -16.88 -62.77
C GLU A 403 17.30 -16.26 -64.13
N ALA A 404 16.47 -15.22 -64.13
CA ALA A 404 16.09 -14.48 -65.34
C ALA A 404 17.33 -13.93 -66.06
N THR A 405 18.28 -13.36 -65.31
CA THR A 405 19.55 -12.84 -65.85
C THR A 405 20.41 -13.97 -66.42
N ALA A 406 20.47 -15.13 -65.75
CA ALA A 406 21.19 -16.30 -66.24
C ALA A 406 20.57 -16.88 -67.52
N VAL A 407 19.23 -16.93 -67.61
CA VAL A 407 18.50 -17.35 -68.82
C VAL A 407 18.74 -16.36 -69.96
N TYR A 408 18.69 -15.05 -69.70
CA TYR A 408 18.98 -14.03 -70.71
C TYR A 408 20.37 -14.20 -71.34
N ARG A 409 21.41 -14.37 -70.51
CA ARG A 409 22.78 -14.62 -70.99
C ARG A 409 22.89 -15.91 -71.81
N ARG A 410 22.23 -16.99 -71.37
CA ARG A 410 22.20 -18.26 -72.12
C ARG A 410 21.51 -18.09 -73.48
N MET A 411 20.41 -17.35 -73.56
CA MET A 411 19.71 -17.08 -74.83
C MET A 411 20.53 -16.19 -75.77
N LEU A 412 21.28 -15.21 -75.25
CA LEU A 412 22.22 -14.42 -76.05
C LEU A 412 23.29 -15.32 -76.70
N HIS A 413 23.89 -16.23 -75.93
CA HIS A 413 24.95 -17.11 -76.44
C HIS A 413 24.42 -18.25 -77.32
N GLY A 414 23.25 -18.81 -77.00
CA GLY A 414 22.69 -19.98 -77.69
C GLY A 414 21.84 -19.63 -78.91
N ALA A 415 21.11 -18.51 -78.88
CA ALA A 415 20.19 -18.14 -79.94
C ALA A 415 20.71 -16.99 -80.83
N LEU A 416 21.33 -15.96 -80.27
CA LEU A 416 21.78 -14.80 -81.06
C LEU A 416 23.18 -14.98 -81.66
N LEU A 417 24.16 -15.41 -80.85
CA LEU A 417 25.56 -15.51 -81.27
C LEU A 417 25.77 -16.41 -82.52
N PRO A 418 25.18 -17.61 -82.64
CA PRO A 418 25.37 -18.45 -83.82
C PRO A 418 24.81 -17.80 -85.09
N ARG A 419 23.71 -17.05 -84.98
CA ARG A 419 23.09 -16.34 -86.11
C ARG A 419 23.88 -15.12 -86.56
N LEU A 420 24.63 -14.49 -85.65
CA LEU A 420 25.56 -13.43 -86.00
C LEU A 420 26.82 -13.98 -86.68
N ILE A 421 27.35 -15.09 -86.18
CA ILE A 421 28.53 -15.76 -86.77
C ILE A 421 28.22 -16.29 -88.18
N LEU A 422 27.04 -16.88 -88.40
CA LEU A 422 26.62 -17.38 -89.72
C LEU A 422 26.33 -16.28 -90.76
N ARG A 423 26.27 -15.02 -90.35
CA ARG A 423 26.01 -13.86 -91.23
C ARG A 423 27.28 -13.12 -91.64
N LEU A 424 28.38 -13.33 -90.90
CA LEU A 424 29.74 -12.89 -91.24
C LEU A 424 30.37 -13.92 -92.19
#